data_AF-A0A445C4P4-F1
#
_entry.id   AF-A0A445C4P4-F1
#
_cell.length_a   1.000
_cell.length_b   1.000
_cell.length_c   1.000
_cell.angle_alpha   90.00
_cell.angle_beta   90.00
_cell.angle_gamma   90.00
#
_symmetry.space_group_name_H-M   'P 1'
#
loop_
_entity.id
_entity.type
_entity.pdbx_description
1 polymer ?
#
loop_
_entity_poly.entity_id
_entity_poly.type
_entity_poly.pdbx_seq_one_letter_code
_entity_poly.pdbx_strand_id
1 'polypeptide(L)' 'MYTSVSYTMGMVRKDIFYTPEGAIIGDTIVSGTEVPIKMGNALSLSVV' A
#
# COMPACT_ATOMS: atom_id res chain seq x y z
N MET A 1 -6.23 10.41 -9.61
CA MET A 1 -6.16 10.51 -8.13
C MET A 1 -6.96 9.34 -7.57
N TYR A 2 -6.29 8.35 -6.99
CA TYR A 2 -6.93 7.14 -6.48
C TYR A 2 -7.02 7.19 -4.96
N THR A 3 -8.07 6.59 -4.41
CA THR A 3 -8.27 6.48 -2.96
C THR A 3 -8.02 5.04 -2.55
N SER A 4 -7.05 4.83 -1.66
CA SER A 4 -6.86 3.55 -0.99
C SER A 4 -7.43 3.64 0.43
N VAL A 5 -7.88 2.50 0.95
CA VAL A 5 -8.30 2.36 2.34
C VAL A 5 -7.27 1.48 3.03
N SER A 6 -6.57 2.06 4.00
CA SER A 6 -5.49 1.47 4.75
C SER A 6 -6.01 1.02 6.13
N TYR A 7 -5.63 -0.17 6.60
CA TYR A 7 -5.94 -0.63 7.95
C TYR A 7 -4.66 -0.67 8.79
N THR A 8 -4.66 0.03 9.92
CA THR A 8 -3.60 -0.08 10.92
C THR A 8 -4.26 -0.38 12.25
N MET A 9 -3.91 -1.52 12.88
CA MET A 9 -4.28 -1.91 14.24
C MET A 9 -5.66 -1.36 14.71
N GLY A 10 -6.76 -1.76 14.04
CA GLY A 10 -8.13 -1.38 14.40
C GLY A 10 -8.62 0.00 13.91
N MET A 11 -7.82 0.76 13.17
CA MET A 11 -8.17 2.06 12.58
C MET A 11 -8.21 1.98 11.05
N VAL A 12 -9.26 2.57 10.46
CA VAL A 12 -9.42 2.73 9.01
C VAL A 12 -8.97 4.15 8.62
N ARG A 13 -8.02 4.25 7.70
CA ARG A 13 -7.56 5.53 7.12
C ARG A 13 -7.80 5.54 5.62
N LYS A 14 -8.16 6.71 5.09
CA LYS A 14 -8.39 6.95 3.67
C LYS A 14 -7.33 7.93 3.19
N ASP A 15 -6.42 7.41 2.39
CA ASP A 15 -5.25 8.15 1.95
C ASP A 15 -5.33 8.39 0.44
N ILE A 16 -4.69 9.46 -0.02
CA ILE A 16 -4.59 9.81 -1.44
C ILE A 16 -3.14 9.58 -1.85
N PHE A 17 -2.93 8.72 -2.82
CA PHE A 17 -1.62 8.44 -3.38
C PHE A 17 -1.61 8.64 -4.89
N TYR A 18 -0.40 8.79 -5.43
CA TYR A 18 -0.20 8.59 -6.86
C TYR A 18 -0.40 7.11 -7.19
N THR A 19 -1.10 6.85 -8.29
CA THR A 19 -1.33 5.49 -8.77
C THR A 19 0.00 4.93 -9.26
N PRO A 20 0.49 3.82 -8.67
CA PRO A 20 1.59 3.08 -9.27
C PRO A 20 1.18 2.61 -10.67
N GLU A 21 2.10 2.62 -11.65
CA GLU A 21 1.81 2.01 -12.95
C GLU A 21 1.41 0.54 -12.76
N GLY A 22 0.27 0.14 -13.34
CA GLY A 22 -0.26 -1.22 -13.23
C GLY A 22 -1.18 -1.49 -12.04
N ALA A 23 -1.39 -0.52 -11.13
CA ALA A 23 -2.37 -0.68 -10.05
C ALA A 23 -3.82 -0.46 -10.55
N ILE A 24 -4.71 -1.38 -10.20
CA ILE A 24 -6.12 -1.42 -10.63
C ILE A 24 -7.03 -1.06 -9.44
N ILE A 25 -8.18 -0.43 -9.71
CA ILE A 25 -9.20 -0.18 -8.68
C ILE A 25 -9.63 -1.51 -8.06
N GLY A 26 -9.57 -1.61 -6.73
CA GLY A 26 -9.86 -2.84 -5.99
C GLY A 26 -8.60 -3.58 -5.53
N ASP A 27 -7.42 -3.19 -6.01
CA ASP A 27 -6.15 -3.71 -5.50
C ASP A 27 -5.95 -3.32 -4.04
N THR A 28 -5.53 -4.30 -3.25
CA THR A 28 -5.15 -4.08 -1.86
C THR A 28 -3.65 -3.81 -1.77
N ILE A 29 -3.34 -2.56 -1.43
CA ILE A 29 -2.00 -2.09 -1.09
C ILE A 29 -1.77 -2.33 0.41
N VAL A 30 -0.79 -3.15 0.76
CA VAL A 30 -0.40 -3.41 2.15
C VAL A 30 1.01 -2.87 2.37
N SER A 31 1.24 -2.20 3.49
CA SER A 31 2.55 -1.73 3.92
C SER A 31 3.03 -2.52 5.14
N GLY A 32 4.33 -2.84 5.19
CA GLY A 32 4.93 -3.58 6.30
C GLY A 32 6.24 -4.25 5.91
N THR A 33 6.94 -4.86 6.87
CA THR A 33 8.20 -5.59 6.63
C THR A 33 7.98 -7.06 6.28
N GLU A 34 6.82 -7.63 6.60
CA GLU A 34 6.46 -9.03 6.32
C GLU A 34 5.37 -9.16 5.25
N VAL A 35 5.18 -8.13 4.42
CA VAL A 35 4.21 -8.18 3.32
C VAL A 35 4.82 -8.85 2.09
N PRO A 36 4.04 -9.60 1.28
CA PRO A 36 4.54 -10.17 0.04
C PRO A 36 5.12 -9.10 -0.89
N ILE A 37 6.21 -9.42 -1.58
CA ILE A 37 6.79 -8.55 -2.60
C ILE A 37 5.91 -8.64 -3.85
N LYS A 38 5.03 -7.64 -4.03
CA LYS A 38 4.17 -7.47 -5.22
C LYS A 38 4.04 -6.00 -5.58
N MET A 39 3.75 -5.73 -6.85
CA MET A 39 3.43 -4.40 -7.33
C MET A 39 2.27 -3.81 -6.51
N GLY A 40 2.43 -2.55 -6.08
CA GLY A 40 1.46 -1.88 -5.21
C GLY A 40 1.69 -2.04 -3.71
N ASN A 41 2.58 -2.92 -3.22
CA ASN A 41 2.94 -2.96 -1.80
C ASN A 41 4.08 -1.98 -1.46
N ALA A 42 4.05 -1.45 -0.24
CA ALA A 42 5.11 -0.59 0.27
C ALA A 42 5.98 -1.36 1.28
N LEU A 43 7.27 -1.50 0.97
CA LEU A 43 8.26 -2.18 1.79
C LEU A 43 9.25 -1.16 2.36
N SER A 44 9.68 -1.38 3.60
CA SER A 44 10.78 -0.61 4.17
C SER A 44 12.11 -1.04 3.53
N LEU A 45 12.89 -0.07 3.06
CA LEU A 45 14.23 -0.33 2.52
C LEU A 45 15.24 -0.29 3.67
N SER A 46 15.89 -1.42 3.96
CA SER A 46 17.03 -1.45 4.87
C SER A 46 18.30 -1.17 4.09
N VAL A 47 18.98 -0.06 4.40
CA VAL A 47 20.36 0.16 3.96
C VAL A 47 21.25 -0.59 4.95
N VAL A 48 22.13 -1.45 4.43
CA VAL A 48 23.18 -2.14 5.19
C VAL A 48 24.37 -1.21 5.35
#